data_AF-A0NUW1-F1
#
_entry.id   AF-A0NUW1-F1
#
_cell.length_a   1.000
_cell.length_b   1.000
_cell.length_c   1.000
_cell.angle_alpha   90.00
_cell.angle_beta   90.00
_cell.angle_gamma   90.00
#
_symmetry.space_group_name_H-M   'P 1'
#
loop_
_entity.id
_entity.type
_entity.pdbx_description
1 polymer ?
#
loop_
_entity_poly.entity_id
_entity_poly.type
_entity_poly.pdbx_seq_one_letter_code
_entity_poly.pdbx_strand_id
1 'polypeptide(L)'
;MPAYSSYILCTSPRSGSTLLCKLLSATDVAGHPRSYFHEPSLTAWSEGVGVAAAPDEPEAEFRRRIFAAAIELGTGGTGLFGLRLQRHSFDFFMKQLACLHPDAPSDLARLEAVFGNTLFIHLTRTDKVEQAVSFVRAEQSGLWHRAPDGTELERLSEPREAHYDAAEIRACYERFTRFESDWQAWFESQRIAPLRITYDALSADPQATLRLVLQHLGLKETAADGVVPGVTKLADATSADWVSRFRVDLDVRHT
;
A
#
# COMPACT_ATOMS: atom_id res chain seq x y z
N MET A 1 10.14 -25.21 -3.94
CA MET A 1 9.30 -24.23 -4.68
C MET A 1 8.79 -23.23 -3.66
N PRO A 2 8.67 -21.93 -4.00
CA PRO A 2 8.12 -20.94 -3.07
C PRO A 2 6.70 -21.35 -2.66
N ALA A 3 6.34 -21.10 -1.40
CA ALA A 3 5.04 -21.48 -0.85
C ALA A 3 3.88 -20.66 -1.46
N TYR A 4 4.18 -19.46 -1.95
CA TYR A 4 3.23 -18.50 -2.51
C TYR A 4 3.56 -18.17 -3.96
N SER A 5 2.52 -17.89 -4.74
CA SER A 5 2.62 -17.35 -6.11
C SER A 5 2.58 -15.82 -6.10
N SER A 6 2.04 -15.23 -5.03
CA SER A 6 1.91 -13.80 -4.89
C SER A 6 1.83 -13.33 -3.44
N TYR A 7 1.92 -12.02 -3.24
CA TYR A 7 1.58 -11.38 -1.98
C TYR A 7 0.92 -10.01 -2.18
N ILE A 8 0.08 -9.63 -1.22
CA ILE A 8 -0.62 -8.34 -1.21
C ILE A 8 -0.28 -7.59 0.08
N LEU A 9 0.32 -6.42 -0.07
CA LEU A 9 0.49 -5.43 0.99
C LEU A 9 -0.84 -4.68 1.17
N CYS A 10 -1.64 -5.12 2.13
CA CYS A 10 -2.89 -4.47 2.57
C CYS A 10 -2.54 -3.28 3.46
N THR A 11 -2.78 -2.06 2.96
CA THR A 11 -2.27 -0.84 3.62
C THR A 11 -3.25 0.33 3.57
N SER A 12 -2.88 1.43 4.21
CA SER A 12 -3.49 2.75 4.03
C SER A 12 -2.42 3.77 3.60
N PRO A 13 -2.78 4.94 3.04
CA PRO A 13 -1.82 5.99 2.73
C PRO A 13 -0.94 6.37 3.95
N ARG A 14 0.35 6.65 3.73
CA ARG A 14 1.32 7.05 4.79
C ARG A 14 1.55 6.02 5.92
N SER A 15 1.34 4.74 5.62
CA SER A 15 1.66 3.60 6.49
C SER A 15 3.12 3.09 6.38
N GLY A 16 3.93 3.69 5.51
CA GLY A 16 5.28 3.19 5.18
C GLY A 16 5.33 2.17 4.04
N SER A 17 4.20 1.91 3.38
CA SER A 17 4.13 0.95 2.28
C SER A 17 5.08 1.24 1.11
N THR A 18 5.36 2.52 0.80
CA THR A 18 6.40 2.88 -0.19
C THR A 18 7.79 2.40 0.22
N LEU A 19 8.15 2.51 1.50
CA LEU A 19 9.44 2.02 2.01
C LEU A 19 9.53 0.51 1.81
N LEU A 20 8.52 -0.24 2.27
CA LEU A 20 8.50 -1.69 2.13
C LEU A 20 8.51 -2.13 0.66
N CYS A 21 7.75 -1.45 -0.21
CA CYS A 21 7.76 -1.72 -1.64
C CYS A 21 9.17 -1.58 -2.24
N LYS A 22 9.89 -0.49 -1.93
CA LYS A 22 11.25 -0.28 -2.44
C LYS A 22 12.23 -1.33 -1.92
N LEU A 23 12.13 -1.69 -0.64
CA LEU A 23 12.96 -2.73 -0.04
C LEU A 23 12.75 -4.09 -0.73
N LEU A 24 11.49 -4.48 -0.94
CA LEU A 24 11.15 -5.75 -1.61
C LEU A 24 11.63 -5.76 -3.07
N SER A 25 11.37 -4.69 -3.82
CA SER A 25 11.85 -4.56 -5.20
C SER A 25 13.38 -4.65 -5.30
N ALA A 26 14.11 -4.07 -4.35
CA ALA A 26 15.57 -4.06 -4.34
C ALA A 26 16.21 -5.42 -4.03
N THR A 27 15.41 -6.44 -3.65
CA THR A 27 15.92 -7.80 -3.46
C THR A 27 16.06 -8.60 -4.76
N ASP A 28 15.44 -8.13 -5.86
CA ASP A 28 15.32 -8.83 -7.15
C ASP A 28 14.76 -10.27 -7.08
N VAL A 29 14.16 -10.66 -5.94
CA VAL A 29 13.54 -11.99 -5.75
C VAL A 29 12.09 -11.91 -5.27
N ALA A 30 11.62 -10.73 -4.87
CA ALA A 30 10.30 -10.53 -4.28
C ALA A 30 9.34 -9.73 -5.17
N GLY A 31 9.50 -9.78 -6.50
CA GLY A 31 8.69 -9.01 -7.45
C GLY A 31 8.89 -7.50 -7.34
N HIS A 32 7.96 -6.74 -7.92
CA HIS A 32 7.96 -5.27 -7.94
C HIS A 32 6.66 -4.70 -7.39
N PRO A 33 6.41 -4.77 -6.07
CA PRO A 33 5.15 -4.32 -5.50
C PRO A 33 4.94 -2.81 -5.70
N ARG A 34 3.85 -2.46 -6.39
CA ARG A 34 3.33 -1.08 -6.51
C ARG A 34 1.80 -1.07 -6.49
N SER A 35 1.19 0.10 -6.56
CA SER A 35 -0.27 0.24 -6.65
C SER A 35 -0.74 0.20 -8.10
N TYR A 36 -0.72 -1.00 -8.68
CA TYR A 36 -1.27 -1.27 -10.01
C TYR A 36 -2.76 -0.92 -10.12
N PHE A 37 -3.49 -1.09 -9.02
CA PHE A 37 -4.92 -0.91 -8.91
C PHE A 37 -5.26 0.25 -7.95
N HIS A 38 -4.78 1.46 -8.24
CA HIS A 38 -4.88 2.62 -7.32
C HIS A 38 -6.18 3.43 -7.46
N GLU A 39 -6.34 4.14 -8.57
CA GLU A 39 -7.52 4.97 -8.84
C GLU A 39 -8.71 4.06 -9.18
N PRO A 40 -9.94 4.26 -8.68
CA PRO A 40 -11.09 3.41 -9.01
C PRO A 40 -11.60 3.60 -10.46
N SER A 41 -10.74 3.35 -11.45
CA SER A 41 -10.97 3.54 -12.88
C SER A 41 -10.18 2.50 -13.69
N LEU A 42 -10.88 1.73 -14.54
CA LEU A 42 -10.23 0.78 -15.47
C LEU A 42 -9.31 1.51 -16.45
N THR A 43 -9.70 2.72 -16.90
CA THR A 43 -8.88 3.54 -17.79
C THR A 43 -7.57 3.97 -17.11
N ALA A 44 -7.64 4.43 -15.86
CA ALA A 44 -6.43 4.81 -15.13
C ALA A 44 -5.51 3.60 -14.90
N TRP A 45 -6.09 2.42 -14.62
CA TRP A 45 -5.30 1.19 -14.50
C TRP A 45 -4.65 0.80 -15.81
N SER A 46 -5.40 0.82 -16.92
CA SER A 46 -4.89 0.45 -18.24
C SER A 46 -3.74 1.35 -18.68
N GLU A 47 -3.86 2.66 -18.46
CA GLU A 47 -2.76 3.62 -18.69
C GLU A 47 -1.55 3.28 -17.81
N GLY A 48 -1.77 3.02 -16.52
CA GLY A 48 -0.72 2.70 -15.55
C GLY A 48 0.02 1.36 -15.79
N VAL A 49 -0.55 0.47 -16.61
CA VAL A 49 0.07 -0.80 -17.03
C VAL A 49 0.36 -0.89 -18.53
N GLY A 50 0.14 0.20 -19.28
CA GLY A 50 0.45 0.26 -20.72
C GLY A 50 -0.46 -0.57 -21.62
N VAL A 51 -1.70 -0.83 -21.20
CA VAL A 51 -2.68 -1.58 -22.00
C VAL A 51 -3.59 -0.61 -22.74
N ALA A 52 -3.46 -0.58 -24.07
CA ALA A 52 -4.39 0.19 -24.92
C ALA A 52 -5.70 -0.58 -25.13
N ALA A 53 -6.82 0.14 -25.02
CA ALA A 53 -8.13 -0.37 -25.41
C ALA A 53 -8.16 -0.63 -26.92
N ALA A 54 -8.67 -1.79 -27.33
CA ALA A 54 -8.90 -2.08 -28.74
C ALA A 54 -10.33 -1.64 -29.16
N PRO A 55 -10.53 -1.22 -30.43
CA PRO A 55 -11.87 -0.97 -30.95
C PRO A 55 -12.77 -2.20 -30.78
N ASP A 56 -14.00 -1.98 -30.34
CA ASP A 56 -15.03 -3.02 -30.13
C ASP A 56 -14.63 -4.15 -29.15
N GLU A 57 -13.60 -3.94 -28.34
CA GLU A 57 -13.17 -4.92 -27.33
C GLU A 57 -14.20 -5.04 -26.20
N PRO A 58 -14.67 -6.27 -25.88
CA PRO A 58 -15.51 -6.48 -24.72
C PRO A 58 -14.79 -6.05 -23.44
N GLU A 59 -15.46 -5.31 -22.56
CA GLU A 59 -14.88 -4.81 -21.30
C GLU A 59 -14.27 -5.94 -20.44
N ALA A 60 -14.84 -7.14 -20.50
CA ALA A 60 -14.31 -8.32 -19.81
C ALA A 60 -12.92 -8.73 -20.32
N GLU A 61 -12.66 -8.61 -21.61
CA GLU A 61 -11.34 -8.90 -22.20
C GLU A 61 -10.34 -7.80 -21.89
N PHE A 62 -10.77 -6.54 -22.02
CA PHE A 62 -9.96 -5.39 -21.61
C PHE A 62 -9.52 -5.50 -20.14
N ARG A 63 -10.46 -5.85 -19.25
CA ARG A 63 -10.18 -6.11 -17.83
C ARG A 63 -9.16 -7.25 -17.65
N ARG A 64 -9.31 -8.37 -18.35
CA ARG A 64 -8.35 -9.49 -18.29
C ARG A 64 -6.93 -9.04 -18.68
N ARG A 65 -6.81 -8.27 -19.77
CA ARG A 65 -5.52 -7.75 -20.23
C ARG A 65 -4.88 -6.79 -19.22
N ILE A 66 -5.67 -5.92 -18.58
CA ILE A 66 -5.18 -5.02 -17.51
C ILE A 66 -4.60 -5.85 -16.36
N PHE A 67 -5.33 -6.86 -15.88
CA PHE A 67 -4.86 -7.70 -14.78
C PHE A 67 -3.62 -8.53 -15.17
N ALA A 68 -3.59 -9.10 -16.38
CA ALA A 68 -2.43 -9.83 -16.88
C ALA A 68 -1.17 -8.95 -16.94
N ALA A 69 -1.29 -7.73 -17.48
CA ALA A 69 -0.19 -6.78 -17.54
C ALA A 69 0.27 -6.32 -16.14
N ALA A 70 -0.66 -6.10 -15.22
CA ALA A 70 -0.34 -5.80 -13.83
C ALA A 70 0.45 -6.94 -13.17
N ILE A 71 0.04 -8.20 -13.38
CA ILE A 71 0.71 -9.39 -12.86
C ILE A 71 2.12 -9.51 -13.43
N GLU A 72 2.29 -9.35 -14.74
CA GLU A 72 3.60 -9.40 -15.40
C GLU A 72 4.55 -8.35 -14.80
N LEU A 73 4.10 -7.09 -14.76
CA LEU A 73 4.88 -5.98 -14.22
C LEU A 73 5.19 -6.14 -12.72
N GLY A 74 4.28 -6.72 -11.93
CA GLY A 74 4.49 -6.95 -10.50
C GLY A 74 5.30 -8.20 -10.19
N THR A 75 5.41 -9.12 -11.14
CA THR A 75 6.27 -10.30 -11.06
C THR A 75 7.70 -9.94 -11.42
N GLY A 76 7.90 -9.10 -12.45
CA GLY A 76 9.24 -8.57 -12.78
C GLY A 76 10.27 -9.64 -13.13
N GLY A 77 9.84 -10.80 -13.65
CA GLY A 77 10.72 -11.94 -13.92
C GLY A 77 11.20 -12.72 -12.69
N THR A 78 10.83 -12.31 -11.47
CA THR A 78 11.24 -12.98 -10.21
C THR A 78 10.46 -14.27 -9.95
N GLY A 79 9.34 -14.48 -10.63
CA GLY A 79 8.42 -15.59 -10.42
C GLY A 79 7.45 -15.41 -9.24
N LEU A 80 7.50 -14.27 -8.53
CA LEU A 80 6.58 -13.92 -7.45
C LEU A 80 5.91 -12.57 -7.73
N PHE A 81 4.59 -12.53 -7.76
CA PHE A 81 3.84 -11.28 -7.94
C PHE A 81 3.69 -10.51 -6.61
N GLY A 82 4.07 -9.22 -6.60
CA GLY A 82 3.84 -8.32 -5.47
C GLY A 82 2.83 -7.21 -5.79
N LEU A 83 1.87 -6.97 -4.89
CA LEU A 83 0.88 -5.89 -5.02
C LEU A 83 0.83 -5.01 -3.76
N ARG A 84 0.78 -3.69 -3.93
CA ARG A 84 0.36 -2.75 -2.87
C ARG A 84 -1.09 -2.34 -3.07
N LEU A 85 -1.97 -2.83 -2.20
CA LEU A 85 -3.38 -2.50 -2.20
C LEU A 85 -3.70 -1.55 -1.04
N GLN A 86 -4.09 -0.32 -1.38
CA GLN A 86 -4.52 0.65 -0.39
C GLN A 86 -6.03 0.58 -0.21
N ARG A 87 -6.48 0.85 1.01
CA ARG A 87 -7.85 0.60 1.41
C ARG A 87 -8.89 1.39 0.61
N HIS A 88 -8.60 2.61 0.20
CA HIS A 88 -9.52 3.41 -0.62
C HIS A 88 -9.74 2.83 -2.02
N SER A 89 -8.80 2.01 -2.51
CA SER A 89 -8.90 1.33 -3.81
C SER A 89 -9.63 -0.02 -3.73
N PHE A 90 -9.81 -0.55 -2.51
CA PHE A 90 -10.21 -1.93 -2.26
C PHE A 90 -11.57 -2.28 -2.88
N ASP A 91 -12.60 -1.46 -2.62
CA ASP A 91 -13.97 -1.80 -3.03
C ASP A 91 -14.11 -1.89 -4.55
N PHE A 92 -13.48 -0.97 -5.29
CA PHE A 92 -13.50 -1.02 -6.74
C PHE A 92 -12.68 -2.20 -7.27
N PHE A 93 -11.53 -2.49 -6.67
CA PHE A 93 -10.72 -3.67 -6.98
C PHE A 93 -11.49 -4.98 -6.82
N MET A 94 -12.17 -5.17 -5.69
CA MET A 94 -12.97 -6.37 -5.47
C MET A 94 -14.16 -6.48 -6.43
N LYS A 95 -14.78 -5.36 -6.83
CA LYS A 95 -15.81 -5.36 -7.89
C LYS A 95 -15.26 -5.86 -9.22
N GLN A 96 -14.03 -5.46 -9.59
CA GLN A 96 -13.43 -5.93 -10.85
C GLN A 96 -13.07 -7.42 -10.79
N LEU A 97 -12.52 -7.89 -9.67
CA LEU A 97 -12.34 -9.33 -9.44
C LEU A 97 -13.68 -10.08 -9.48
N ALA A 98 -14.76 -9.44 -9.02
CA ALA A 98 -16.06 -10.04 -9.05
C ALA A 98 -16.59 -10.26 -10.47
N CYS A 99 -16.30 -9.33 -11.37
CA CYS A 99 -16.59 -9.47 -12.80
C CYS A 99 -15.69 -10.51 -13.50
N LEU A 100 -14.45 -10.73 -13.04
CA LEU A 100 -13.56 -11.73 -13.63
C LEU A 100 -13.92 -13.16 -13.21
N HIS A 101 -14.33 -13.34 -11.95
CA HIS A 101 -14.62 -14.65 -11.37
C HIS A 101 -15.99 -14.68 -10.68
N PRO A 102 -17.11 -14.50 -11.42
CA PRO A 102 -18.46 -14.34 -10.85
C PRO A 102 -18.88 -15.50 -9.94
N ASP A 103 -18.47 -16.71 -10.28
CA ASP A 103 -18.86 -17.95 -9.59
C ASP A 103 -18.01 -18.29 -8.38
N ALA A 104 -16.94 -17.53 -8.11
CA ALA A 104 -16.08 -17.78 -6.95
C ALA A 104 -16.83 -17.44 -5.64
N PRO A 105 -16.76 -18.33 -4.63
CA PRO A 105 -17.62 -18.28 -3.44
C PRO A 105 -17.24 -17.20 -2.42
N SER A 106 -16.08 -16.56 -2.57
CA SER A 106 -15.57 -15.55 -1.63
C SER A 106 -14.58 -14.59 -2.31
N ASP A 107 -14.23 -13.51 -1.62
CA ASP A 107 -13.21 -12.57 -2.10
C ASP A 107 -11.84 -13.24 -2.17
N LEU A 108 -11.50 -14.06 -1.17
CA LEU A 108 -10.27 -14.83 -1.16
C LEU A 108 -10.18 -15.76 -2.38
N ALA A 109 -11.26 -16.49 -2.71
CA ALA A 109 -11.27 -17.37 -3.87
C ALA A 109 -11.11 -16.58 -5.19
N ARG A 110 -11.67 -15.37 -5.28
CA ARG A 110 -11.47 -14.48 -6.45
C ARG A 110 -10.03 -14.01 -6.58
N LEU A 111 -9.39 -13.68 -5.45
CA LEU A 111 -7.98 -13.29 -5.40
C LEU A 111 -7.09 -14.45 -5.83
N GLU A 112 -7.28 -15.63 -5.26
CA GLU A 112 -6.46 -16.81 -5.56
C GLU A 112 -6.67 -17.34 -6.99
N ALA A 113 -7.87 -17.16 -7.56
CA ALA A 113 -8.12 -17.48 -8.96
C ALA A 113 -7.31 -16.61 -9.93
N VAL A 114 -6.97 -15.37 -9.55
CA VAL A 114 -6.20 -14.43 -10.36
C VAL A 114 -4.70 -14.48 -10.04
N PHE A 115 -4.34 -14.52 -8.76
CA PHE A 115 -2.97 -14.32 -8.29
C PHE A 115 -2.31 -15.60 -7.72
N GLY A 116 -3.03 -16.73 -7.72
CA GLY A 116 -2.58 -17.98 -7.09
C GLY A 116 -2.56 -17.90 -5.56
N ASN A 117 -1.88 -18.86 -4.92
CA ASN A 117 -1.74 -18.86 -3.46
C ASN A 117 -1.08 -17.55 -3.00
N THR A 118 -1.79 -16.77 -2.18
CA THR A 118 -1.47 -15.37 -1.88
C THR A 118 -1.13 -15.18 -0.41
N LEU A 119 0.04 -14.61 -0.10
CA LEU A 119 0.34 -14.13 1.25
C LEU A 119 -0.24 -12.73 1.45
N PHE A 120 -1.04 -12.54 2.49
CA PHE A 120 -1.52 -11.21 2.89
C PHE A 120 -0.62 -10.61 3.96
N ILE A 121 -0.14 -9.39 3.71
CA ILE A 121 0.69 -8.63 4.64
C ILE A 121 -0.04 -7.34 4.99
N HIS A 122 -0.46 -7.21 6.24
CA HIS A 122 -1.10 -6.00 6.74
C HIS A 122 -0.06 -5.07 7.34
N LEU A 123 0.28 -4.00 6.62
CA LEU A 123 1.17 -2.95 7.09
C LEU A 123 0.35 -1.73 7.54
N THR A 124 0.36 -1.47 8.84
CA THR A 124 -0.38 -0.37 9.48
C THR A 124 0.56 0.56 10.24
N ARG A 125 0.13 1.81 10.43
CA ARG A 125 0.75 2.74 11.37
C ARG A 125 -0.14 2.82 12.60
N THR A 126 0.39 2.45 13.75
CA THR A 126 -0.37 2.37 15.01
C THR A 126 -0.83 3.76 15.46
N ASP A 127 0.04 4.76 15.36
CA ASP A 127 -0.34 6.15 15.66
C ASP A 127 -1.07 6.79 14.47
N LYS A 128 -2.41 6.79 14.54
CA LYS A 128 -3.27 7.41 13.53
C LYS A 128 -3.19 8.94 13.52
N VAL A 129 -2.83 9.57 14.63
CA VAL A 129 -2.64 11.03 14.67
C VAL A 129 -1.40 11.40 13.86
N GLU A 130 -0.27 10.75 14.10
CA GLU A 130 0.94 10.98 13.30
C GLU A 130 0.73 10.62 11.83
N GLN A 131 -0.06 9.57 11.55
CA GLN A 131 -0.41 9.18 10.18
C GLN A 131 -1.22 10.29 9.48
N ALA A 132 -2.25 10.82 10.15
CA ALA A 132 -3.14 11.86 9.63
C ALA A 132 -2.38 13.17 9.40
N VAL A 133 -1.63 13.65 10.39
CA VAL A 133 -0.77 14.85 10.27
C VAL A 133 0.20 14.68 9.10
N SER A 134 0.85 13.52 9.01
CA SER A 134 1.79 13.27 7.93
C SER A 134 1.14 13.23 6.55
N PHE A 135 -0.14 12.83 6.45
CA PHE A 135 -0.87 12.80 5.19
C PHE A 135 -1.32 14.19 4.77
N VAL A 136 -1.97 14.93 5.67
CA VAL A 136 -2.43 16.31 5.41
C VAL A 136 -1.26 17.20 5.00
N ARG A 137 -0.12 17.10 5.69
CA ARG A 137 1.09 17.85 5.28
C ARG A 137 1.57 17.49 3.88
N ALA A 138 1.55 16.21 3.51
CA ALA A 138 1.98 15.77 2.19
C ALA A 138 1.01 16.22 1.09
N GLU A 139 -0.30 16.18 1.37
CA GLU A 139 -1.35 16.66 0.47
C GLU A 139 -1.25 18.17 0.24
N GLN A 140 -1.16 18.96 1.31
CA GLN A 140 -1.06 20.42 1.23
C GLN A 140 0.23 20.88 0.54
N SER A 141 1.38 20.30 0.90
CA SER A 141 2.69 20.72 0.36
C SER A 141 3.03 20.12 -0.99
N GLY A 142 2.26 19.13 -1.43
CA GLY A 142 2.52 18.33 -2.62
C GLY A 142 3.66 17.34 -2.49
N LEU A 143 4.38 17.27 -1.36
CA LEU A 143 5.58 16.45 -1.20
C LEU A 143 5.28 15.13 -0.47
N TRP A 144 5.46 14.01 -1.18
CA TRP A 144 5.07 12.69 -0.69
C TRP A 144 6.26 11.85 -0.20
N HIS A 145 7.40 11.91 -0.89
CA HIS A 145 8.60 11.14 -0.54
C HIS A 145 9.89 11.92 -0.75
N ARG A 146 10.87 11.69 0.14
CA ARG A 146 12.26 12.14 0.02
C ARG A 146 13.21 10.96 0.14
N ALA A 147 14.33 11.04 -0.56
CA ALA A 147 15.46 10.14 -0.42
C ALA A 147 16.25 10.45 0.88
N PRO A 148 17.09 9.52 1.37
CA PRO A 148 17.94 9.76 2.53
C PRO A 148 18.89 10.95 2.40
N ASP A 149 19.31 11.28 1.18
CA ASP A 149 20.17 12.43 0.86
C ASP A 149 19.42 13.78 0.80
N GLY A 150 18.11 13.77 1.02
CA GLY A 150 17.24 14.95 0.98
C GLY A 150 16.58 15.22 -0.37
N THR A 151 16.94 14.48 -1.42
CA THR A 151 16.36 14.61 -2.77
C THR A 151 14.85 14.34 -2.73
N GLU A 152 14.05 15.19 -3.38
CA GLU A 152 12.62 14.96 -3.52
C GLU A 152 12.37 13.85 -4.54
N LEU A 153 11.69 12.79 -4.09
CA LEU A 153 11.41 11.62 -4.93
C LEU A 153 10.03 11.66 -5.58
N GLU A 154 9.07 12.31 -4.93
CA GLU A 154 7.70 12.40 -5.43
C GLU A 154 7.04 13.71 -4.96
N ARG A 155 6.72 14.57 -5.93
CA ARG A 155 5.98 15.82 -5.75
C ARG A 155 4.80 15.84 -6.72
N LEU A 156 3.58 15.95 -6.19
CA LEU A 156 2.34 15.89 -6.97
C LEU A 156 1.70 17.27 -7.23
N SER A 157 2.21 18.33 -6.61
CA SER A 157 1.77 19.70 -6.83
C SER A 157 2.89 20.72 -6.56
N GLU A 158 2.66 21.97 -7.00
CA GLU A 158 3.55 23.09 -6.71
C GLU A 158 3.81 23.23 -5.21
N PRO A 159 5.05 23.53 -4.77
CA PRO A 159 5.38 23.70 -3.37
C PRO A 159 4.49 24.76 -2.70
N ARG A 160 3.79 24.36 -1.65
CA ARG A 160 3.00 25.25 -0.80
C ARG A 160 3.36 25.04 0.66
N GLU A 161 3.27 26.10 1.44
CA GLU A 161 3.45 26.03 2.88
C GLU A 161 2.26 25.29 3.50
N ALA A 162 2.55 24.18 4.18
CA ALA A 162 1.54 23.42 4.90
C ALA A 162 1.13 24.19 6.17
N HIS A 163 -0.17 24.25 6.47
CA HIS A 163 -0.72 24.97 7.61
C HIS A 163 -1.62 24.06 8.46
N TYR A 164 -1.61 24.28 9.77
CA TYR A 164 -2.39 23.47 10.69
C TYR A 164 -3.89 23.67 10.47
N ASP A 165 -4.57 22.61 10.05
CA ASP A 165 -6.03 22.55 9.95
C ASP A 165 -6.54 21.37 10.78
N ALA A 166 -7.11 21.67 11.95
CA ALA A 166 -7.63 20.66 12.87
C ALA A 166 -8.80 19.86 12.28
N ALA A 167 -9.61 20.47 11.41
CA ALA A 167 -10.76 19.79 10.80
C ALA A 167 -10.28 18.80 9.72
N GLU A 168 -9.32 19.20 8.90
CA GLU A 168 -8.72 18.34 7.87
C GLU A 168 -7.96 17.16 8.51
N ILE A 169 -7.17 17.42 9.55
CA ILE A 169 -6.45 16.37 10.29
C ILE A 169 -7.45 15.40 10.94
N ARG A 170 -8.56 15.90 11.50
CA ARG A 170 -9.61 15.05 12.09
C ARG A 170 -10.28 14.16 11.07
N ALA A 171 -10.72 14.73 9.95
CA ALA A 171 -11.31 13.95 8.87
C ALA A 171 -10.35 12.85 8.38
N CYS A 172 -9.05 13.18 8.26
CA CYS A 172 -8.05 12.20 7.89
C CYS A 172 -7.81 11.12 8.95
N TYR A 173 -7.78 11.50 10.23
CA TYR A 173 -7.65 10.58 11.37
C TYR A 173 -8.81 9.58 11.40
N GLU A 174 -10.05 10.07 11.33
CA GLU A 174 -11.26 9.24 11.31
C GLU A 174 -11.28 8.30 10.10
N ARG A 175 -10.89 8.80 8.92
CA ARG A 175 -10.76 8.01 7.69
C ARG A 175 -9.74 6.88 7.85
N PHE A 176 -8.55 7.15 8.40
CA PHE A 176 -7.53 6.11 8.57
C PHE A 176 -7.84 5.11 9.69
N THR A 177 -8.59 5.56 10.70
CA THR A 177 -9.14 4.68 11.74
C THR A 177 -10.15 3.71 11.13
N ARG A 178 -11.09 4.24 10.32
CA ARG A 178 -12.04 3.42 9.54
C ARG A 178 -11.32 2.44 8.63
N PHE A 179 -10.28 2.88 7.90
CA PHE A 179 -9.53 2.01 7.01
C PHE A 179 -8.91 0.81 7.72
N GLU A 180 -8.40 1.01 8.94
CA GLU A 180 -7.87 -0.08 9.75
C GLU A 180 -8.96 -1.04 10.21
N SER A 181 -10.08 -0.52 10.74
CA SER A 181 -11.22 -1.35 11.17
C SER A 181 -11.75 -2.20 10.02
N ASP A 182 -11.88 -1.63 8.84
CA ASP A 182 -12.44 -2.33 7.70
C ASP A 182 -11.47 -3.38 7.12
N TRP A 183 -10.16 -3.14 7.16
CA TRP A 183 -9.18 -4.19 6.82
C TRP A 183 -9.33 -5.38 7.79
N GLN A 184 -9.43 -5.10 9.09
CA GLN A 184 -9.61 -6.14 10.11
C GLN A 184 -10.90 -6.94 9.88
N ALA A 185 -12.02 -6.25 9.65
CA ALA A 185 -13.30 -6.87 9.37
C ALA A 185 -13.25 -7.73 8.10
N TRP A 186 -12.57 -7.26 7.04
CA TRP A 186 -12.40 -8.04 5.82
C TRP A 186 -11.58 -9.32 6.08
N PHE A 187 -10.43 -9.22 6.74
CA PHE A 187 -9.62 -10.40 7.08
C PHE A 187 -10.41 -11.42 7.89
N GLU A 188 -11.19 -10.98 8.88
CA GLU A 188 -12.05 -11.85 9.68
C GLU A 188 -13.12 -12.54 8.82
N SER A 189 -13.82 -11.77 7.98
CA SER A 189 -14.87 -12.30 7.09
C SER A 189 -14.37 -13.36 6.12
N GLN A 190 -13.12 -13.21 5.65
CA GLN A 190 -12.48 -14.13 4.71
C GLN A 190 -11.65 -15.23 5.42
N ARG A 191 -11.59 -15.21 6.76
CA ARG A 191 -10.76 -16.09 7.59
C ARG A 191 -9.26 -16.04 7.21
N ILE A 192 -8.78 -14.87 6.85
CA ILE A 192 -7.38 -14.61 6.51
C ILE A 192 -6.60 -14.25 7.78
N ALA A 193 -5.48 -14.92 8.01
CA ALA A 193 -4.50 -14.55 9.03
C ALA A 193 -3.32 -13.82 8.36
N PRO A 194 -3.32 -12.47 8.29
CA PRO A 194 -2.26 -11.75 7.61
C PRO A 194 -0.98 -11.69 8.44
N LEU A 195 0.18 -11.62 7.78
CA LEU A 195 1.42 -11.18 8.40
C LEU A 195 1.27 -9.70 8.81
N ARG A 196 1.36 -9.41 10.10
CA ARG A 196 1.17 -8.06 10.63
C ARG A 196 2.50 -7.35 10.80
N ILE A 197 2.61 -6.17 10.20
CA ILE A 197 3.80 -5.31 10.29
C ILE A 197 3.33 -3.92 10.72
N THR A 198 4.04 -3.31 11.66
CA THR A 198 3.82 -1.92 12.01
C THR A 198 4.84 -1.03 11.32
N TYR A 199 4.45 0.20 10.99
CA TYR A 199 5.37 1.21 10.50
C TYR A 199 6.54 1.44 11.46
N ASP A 200 6.29 1.39 12.77
CA ASP A 200 7.30 1.63 13.78
C ASP A 200 8.38 0.53 13.74
N ALA A 201 7.97 -0.74 13.62
CA ALA A 201 8.92 -1.84 13.42
C ALA A 201 9.68 -1.72 12.09
N LEU A 202 8.97 -1.43 11.00
CA LEU A 202 9.55 -1.25 9.67
C LEU A 202 10.57 -0.10 9.62
N SER A 203 10.29 1.00 10.31
CA SER A 203 11.15 2.18 10.30
C SER A 203 12.32 2.08 11.27
N ALA A 204 12.15 1.38 12.41
CA ALA A 204 13.21 1.14 13.38
C ALA A 204 14.26 0.15 12.84
N ASP A 205 13.82 -0.93 12.20
CA ASP A 205 14.72 -1.91 11.57
C ASP A 205 14.15 -2.40 10.23
N PRO A 206 14.39 -1.65 9.14
CA PRO A 206 13.93 -2.02 7.80
C PRO A 206 14.52 -3.35 7.32
N GLN A 207 15.75 -3.66 7.75
CA GLN A 207 16.48 -4.87 7.38
C GLN A 207 15.86 -6.11 8.03
N ALA A 208 15.64 -6.08 9.34
CA ALA A 208 14.97 -7.18 10.05
C ALA A 208 13.54 -7.40 9.54
N THR A 209 12.81 -6.31 9.25
CA THR A 209 11.46 -6.40 8.68
C THR A 209 11.46 -7.02 7.28
N LEU A 210 12.44 -6.67 6.44
CA LEU A 210 12.60 -7.27 5.12
C LEU A 210 12.89 -8.78 5.22
N ARG A 211 13.80 -9.19 6.11
CA ARG A 211 14.09 -10.62 6.36
C ARG A 211 12.85 -11.38 6.80
N LEU A 212 12.08 -10.81 7.74
CA LEU A 212 10.83 -11.40 8.21
C LEU A 212 9.85 -11.65 7.05
N VAL A 213 9.68 -10.67 6.17
CA VAL A 213 8.80 -10.82 5.00
C VAL A 213 9.32 -11.89 4.04
N LEU A 214 10.61 -11.88 3.72
CA LEU A 214 11.23 -12.88 2.85
C LEU A 214 11.07 -14.30 3.41
N GLN A 215 11.27 -14.46 4.72
CA GLN A 215 11.06 -15.73 5.42
C GLN A 215 9.62 -16.25 5.25
N HIS A 216 8.62 -15.39 5.45
CA HIS A 216 7.21 -15.75 5.28
C HIS A 216 6.86 -16.09 3.82
N LEU A 217 7.52 -15.45 2.85
CA LEU A 217 7.37 -15.78 1.43
C LEU A 217 8.07 -17.10 1.05
N GLY A 218 8.84 -17.70 1.95
CA GLY A 218 9.67 -18.88 1.67
C GLY A 218 10.90 -18.55 0.80
N LEU A 219 11.34 -17.29 0.81
CA LEU A 219 12.54 -16.80 0.13
C LEU A 219 13.74 -16.80 1.08
N LYS A 220 14.95 -16.72 0.51
CA LYS A 220 16.18 -16.65 1.31
C LYS A 220 16.29 -15.29 1.99
N GLU A 221 16.38 -15.28 3.32
CA GLU A 221 16.56 -14.06 4.12
C GLU A 221 17.83 -13.28 3.76
N THR A 222 18.86 -13.95 3.24
CA THR A 222 20.11 -13.33 2.77
C THR A 222 19.89 -12.40 1.57
N ALA A 223 18.75 -12.48 0.87
CA ALA A 223 18.41 -11.52 -0.18
C ALA A 223 18.14 -10.10 0.38
N ALA A 224 17.99 -9.95 1.70
CA ALA A 224 17.97 -8.65 2.35
C ALA A 224 19.37 -8.03 2.49
N ASP A 225 20.45 -8.83 2.42
CA ASP A 225 21.81 -8.38 2.70
C ASP A 225 22.20 -7.24 1.73
N GLY A 226 22.63 -6.10 2.28
CA GLY A 226 23.05 -4.93 1.49
C GLY A 226 21.93 -4.06 0.93
N VAL A 227 20.65 -4.44 1.11
CA VAL A 227 19.51 -3.61 0.69
C VAL A 227 19.40 -2.39 1.60
N VAL A 228 19.49 -1.18 1.05
CA VAL A 228 19.36 0.06 1.84
C VAL A 228 18.00 0.73 1.65
N PRO A 229 17.43 1.34 2.70
CA PRO A 229 16.19 2.12 2.56
C PRO A 229 16.29 3.24 1.52
N GLY A 230 15.46 3.18 0.47
CA GLY A 230 15.43 4.18 -0.59
C GLY A 230 14.50 5.38 -0.35
N VAL A 231 13.98 5.54 0.87
CA VAL A 231 13.13 6.66 1.31
C VAL A 231 13.38 6.97 2.78
N THR A 232 13.22 8.23 3.17
CA THR A 232 13.32 8.66 4.57
C THR A 232 11.99 9.23 5.10
N LYS A 233 11.83 9.23 6.43
CA LYS A 233 10.66 9.78 7.12
C LYS A 233 10.65 11.31 6.94
N LEU A 234 9.50 11.87 6.57
CA LEU A 234 9.30 13.33 6.41
C LEU A 234 8.92 14.05 7.71
N ALA A 235 9.07 13.40 8.86
CA ALA A 235 8.70 14.00 10.14
C ALA A 235 9.75 15.02 10.57
N ASP A 236 9.28 16.16 11.04
CA ASP A 236 10.07 17.32 11.45
C ASP A 236 9.40 18.04 12.64
N ALA A 237 9.98 19.15 13.09
CA ALA A 237 9.46 19.93 14.22
C ALA A 237 8.02 20.40 14.00
N THR A 238 7.66 20.78 12.77
CA THR A 238 6.28 21.16 12.41
C THR A 238 5.31 19.99 12.57
N SER A 239 5.71 18.78 12.15
CA SER A 239 4.90 17.58 12.36
C SER A 239 4.67 17.29 13.83
N ALA A 240 5.71 17.44 14.66
CA ALA A 240 5.61 17.21 16.10
C ALA A 240 4.69 18.24 16.79
N ASP A 241 4.79 19.51 16.40
CA ASP A 241 3.89 20.58 16.86
C ASP A 241 2.42 20.28 16.51
N TRP A 242 2.14 19.90 15.25
CA TRP A 242 0.78 19.58 14.82
C TRP A 242 0.20 18.36 15.54
N VAL A 243 1.02 17.32 15.75
CA VAL A 243 0.60 16.14 16.53
C VAL A 243 0.26 16.53 17.96
N SER A 244 1.09 17.37 18.60
CA SER A 244 0.83 17.84 19.96
C SER A 244 -0.47 18.65 20.05
N ARG A 245 -0.67 19.62 19.13
CA ARG A 245 -1.90 20.43 19.09
C ARG A 245 -3.13 19.57 18.85
N PHE A 246 -3.06 18.65 17.89
CA PHE A 246 -4.22 17.84 17.53
C PHE A 246 -4.62 16.84 18.63
N ARG A 247 -3.67 16.30 19.39
CA ARG A 247 -3.99 15.44 20.54
C ARG A 247 -4.79 16.21 21.60
N VAL A 248 -4.43 17.46 21.89
CA VAL A 248 -5.23 18.33 22.78
C VAL A 248 -6.64 18.55 22.21
N ASP A 249 -6.76 18.82 20.91
CA ASP A 249 -8.05 19.00 20.24
C ASP A 249 -8.92 17.72 20.22
N LEU A 250 -8.32 16.53 20.27
CA LEU A 250 -9.04 15.26 20.43
C LEU A 250 -9.58 15.11 21.85
N ASP A 251 -8.74 15.32 22.87
CA ASP A 251 -9.10 15.12 24.27
C ASP A 251 -10.23 16.05 24.72
N VAL A 252 -10.19 17.33 24.31
CA VAL A 252 -11.22 18.34 24.67
C VAL A 252 -12.62 17.97 24.17
N ARG A 253 -12.73 17.11 23.14
CA ARG A 253 -14.04 16.66 22.61
C ARG A 253 -14.52 15.33 23.18
N HIS A 254 -13.70 14.63 23.97
CA HIS A 254 -14.06 13.39 24.65
C HIS A 254 -14.45 13.60 26.12
N THR A 255 -14.20 14.78 26.68
CA THR A 255 -14.80 15.32 27.92
C THR A 255 -16.06 16.12 27.64
#